data_AF-P53754-F1
#
_entry.id   AF-P53754-F1
#
_cell.length_a   1.000
_cell.length_b   1.000
_cell.length_c   1.000
_cell.angle_alpha   90.00
_cell.angle_beta   90.00
_cell.angle_gamma   90.00
#
_symmetry.space_group_name_H-M   'P 1'
#
loop_
_entity.id
_entity.type
_entity.pdbx_description
1 polymer ?
#
loop_
_entity_poly.entity_id
_entity_poly.type
_entity_poly.pdbx_seq_one_letter_code
_entity_poly.pdbx_strand_id
1 'polypeptide(L)'
;MRNRQNQKNWTNLRGLLSVEEREKLENLRLELVCMQAANSIPHDPPEISSLETELICLTTNTKDCKPVRFHSDLLLKKHKYNEIKKIFKEILENIEAYRDEFTKNQTKINLLLADDARASLRNRSLDFSDLMPSSIIKDVQVLANMEANVVVMKNALKTKLVGEKSVPVASSPISSIIPRTSRNKKTSPSNYHHSVLSHRKSNEWNQVSSTEYKRTLLLNIKYNDDFKATIVPSFESCLCSRSYFLRVKLHFDKGVGSAEIDIPVQVKNSFI
;
A
#
# COMPACT_ATOMS: atom_id res chain seq x y z
N MET A 1 4.66 -29.86 5.17
CA MET A 1 3.27 -30.02 5.70
C MET A 1 2.91 -31.50 5.85
N ARG A 2 2.68 -32.01 7.06
CA ARG A 2 2.47 -33.45 7.31
C ARG A 2 1.02 -33.98 7.19
N ASN A 3 0.00 -33.12 7.10
CA ASN A 3 -1.41 -33.56 7.02
C ASN A 3 -2.00 -33.33 5.61
N ARG A 4 -2.59 -34.37 5.01
CA ARG A 4 -3.27 -34.34 3.70
C ARG A 4 -4.43 -33.34 3.67
N GLN A 5 -5.13 -33.14 4.79
CA GLN A 5 -6.19 -32.14 4.89
C GLN A 5 -5.64 -30.71 4.80
N ASN A 6 -4.50 -30.43 5.45
CA ASN A 6 -3.88 -29.11 5.40
C ASN A 6 -3.37 -28.78 3.98
N GLN A 7 -2.89 -29.79 3.25
CA GLN A 7 -2.50 -29.63 1.85
C GLN A 7 -3.71 -29.32 0.97
N LYS A 8 -4.82 -30.06 1.09
CA LYS A 8 -6.08 -29.77 0.36
C LYS A 8 -6.61 -28.37 0.66
N ASN A 9 -6.65 -27.98 1.94
CA ASN A 9 -7.08 -26.65 2.35
C ASN A 9 -6.20 -25.57 1.71
N TRP A 10 -4.87 -25.75 1.68
CA TRP A 10 -3.98 -24.82 0.99
C TRP A 10 -4.18 -24.75 -0.51
N THR A 11 -4.38 -25.90 -1.16
CA THR A 11 -4.67 -25.92 -2.60
C THR A 11 -5.96 -25.17 -2.90
N ASN A 12 -7.00 -25.36 -2.08
CA ASN A 12 -8.26 -24.63 -2.20
C ASN A 12 -8.08 -23.13 -1.98
N LEU A 13 -7.35 -22.72 -0.92
CA LEU A 13 -7.04 -21.31 -0.65
C LEU A 13 -6.26 -20.65 -1.80
N ARG A 14 -5.27 -21.36 -2.37
CA ARG A 14 -4.59 -20.89 -3.59
C ARG A 14 -5.56 -20.81 -4.78
N GLY A 15 -6.49 -21.76 -4.89
CA GLY A 15 -7.55 -21.80 -5.87
C GLY A 15 -8.46 -20.56 -5.89
N LEU A 16 -8.63 -19.90 -4.73
CA LEU A 16 -9.44 -18.69 -4.59
C LEU A 16 -8.75 -17.41 -5.07
N LEU A 17 -7.42 -17.43 -5.19
CA LEU A 17 -6.66 -16.28 -5.68
C LEU A 17 -6.72 -16.24 -7.21
N SER A 18 -6.79 -15.03 -7.76
CA SER A 18 -6.60 -14.79 -9.21
C SER A 18 -5.22 -15.29 -9.67
N VAL A 19 -5.03 -15.45 -10.98
CA VAL A 19 -3.74 -15.91 -11.52
C VAL A 19 -2.64 -14.91 -11.20
N GLU A 20 -2.96 -13.62 -11.34
CA GLU A 20 -2.08 -12.49 -11.05
C GLU A 20 -1.64 -12.47 -9.58
N GLU A 21 -2.55 -12.75 -8.64
CA GLU A 21 -2.21 -12.80 -7.21
C GLU A 21 -1.40 -14.03 -6.79
N ARG A 22 -1.26 -15.03 -7.66
CA ARG A 22 -0.42 -16.22 -7.44
C ARG A 22 1.00 -16.00 -7.92
N GLU A 23 1.21 -15.08 -8.86
CA GLU A 23 2.52 -14.78 -9.41
C GLU A 23 3.37 -14.02 -8.41
N LYS A 24 4.68 -14.31 -8.42
CA LYS A 24 5.64 -13.60 -7.60
C LYS A 24 5.83 -12.20 -8.18
N LEU A 25 5.79 -11.17 -7.34
CA LEU A 25 6.17 -9.83 -7.75
C LEU A 25 7.66 -9.80 -8.08
N GLU A 26 7.98 -9.79 -9.37
CA GLU A 26 9.36 -9.68 -9.87
C GLU A 26 9.65 -8.32 -10.47
N ASN A 27 8.64 -7.66 -11.03
CA ASN A 27 8.77 -6.37 -11.70
C ASN A 27 7.72 -5.39 -11.18
N LEU A 28 8.15 -4.19 -10.79
CA LEU A 28 7.29 -3.09 -10.40
C LEU A 28 7.47 -1.94 -11.38
N ARG A 29 6.36 -1.53 -12.01
CA ARG A 29 6.30 -0.37 -12.89
C ARG A 29 5.82 0.84 -12.10
N LEU A 30 6.64 1.88 -12.02
CA LEU A 30 6.30 3.15 -11.39
C LEU A 30 6.13 4.22 -12.45
N GLU A 31 5.03 4.98 -12.36
CA GLU A 31 4.79 6.14 -13.19
C GLU A 31 5.01 7.41 -12.37
N LEU A 32 6.01 8.19 -12.75
CA LEU A 32 6.27 9.50 -12.19
C LEU A 32 5.64 10.56 -13.07
N VAL A 33 5.04 11.55 -12.42
CA VAL A 33 4.58 12.79 -13.04
C VAL A 33 5.28 13.94 -12.35
N CYS A 34 5.97 14.78 -13.13
CA CYS A 34 6.54 16.02 -12.67
C CYS A 34 5.75 17.17 -13.30
N MET A 35 5.23 18.06 -12.46
CA MET A 35 4.52 19.26 -12.90
C MET A 35 5.34 20.48 -12.50
N GLN A 36 5.61 21.36 -13.47
CA GLN A 36 6.27 22.62 -13.23
C GLN A 36 5.33 23.57 -12.47
N ALA A 37 5.85 24.24 -11.44
CA ALA A 37 5.08 25.25 -10.70
C ALA A 37 4.84 26.48 -11.58
N ALA A 38 3.63 27.07 -11.50
CA ALA A 38 3.21 28.17 -12.36
C ALA A 38 4.15 29.41 -12.35
N ASN A 39 4.85 29.64 -11.24
CA ASN A 39 5.72 30.80 -11.03
C ASN A 39 7.22 30.47 -11.15
N SER A 40 7.57 29.30 -11.69
CA SER A 40 8.97 28.89 -11.85
C SER A 40 9.48 29.22 -13.26
N ILE A 41 10.77 29.53 -13.36
CA ILE A 41 11.45 29.61 -14.65
C ILE A 41 11.41 28.22 -15.30
N PRO A 42 11.09 28.10 -16.61
CA PRO A 42 11.19 26.85 -17.35
C PRO A 42 12.50 26.12 -17.06
N HIS A 43 12.38 24.89 -16.54
CA HIS A 43 13.49 24.03 -16.22
C HIS A 43 13.11 22.57 -16.51
N ASP A 44 14.11 21.76 -16.82
CA ASP A 44 13.89 20.32 -16.93
C ASP A 44 13.56 19.71 -15.55
N PRO A 45 12.82 18.60 -15.49
CA PRO A 45 12.62 17.86 -14.25
C PRO A 45 13.96 17.45 -13.63
N PRO A 46 14.05 17.36 -12.29
CA PRO A 46 15.25 16.86 -11.64
C PRO A 46 15.51 15.39 -11.98
N GLU A 47 16.79 15.02 -12.06
CA GLU A 47 17.17 13.65 -12.33
C GLU A 47 17.14 12.80 -11.05
N ILE A 48 16.92 11.50 -11.21
CA ILE A 48 16.95 10.57 -10.08
C ILE A 48 18.42 10.22 -9.80
N SER A 49 18.92 10.65 -8.64
CA SER A 49 20.28 10.39 -8.17
C SER A 49 20.44 9.00 -7.55
N SER A 50 19.43 8.53 -6.82
CA SER A 50 19.41 7.18 -6.25
C SER A 50 17.99 6.69 -6.01
N LEU A 51 17.87 5.37 -5.87
CA LEU A 51 16.63 4.67 -5.60
C LEU A 51 16.86 3.68 -4.46
N GLU A 52 16.01 3.74 -3.45
CA GLU A 52 16.03 2.82 -2.32
C GLU A 52 14.69 2.10 -2.20
N THR A 53 14.74 0.84 -1.76
CA THR A 53 13.54 0.06 -1.50
C THR A 53 13.63 -0.62 -0.16
N GLU A 54 12.54 -0.56 0.60
CA GLU A 54 12.45 -1.16 1.92
C GLU A 54 11.20 -2.03 2.01
N LEU A 55 11.29 -3.16 2.72
CA LEU A 55 10.11 -3.92 3.11
C LEU A 55 9.67 -3.43 4.50
N ILE A 56 8.44 -2.98 4.61
CA ILE A 56 7.86 -2.50 5.87
C ILE A 56 6.84 -3.51 6.35
N CYS A 57 6.99 -3.93 7.61
CA CYS A 57 6.04 -4.77 8.31
C CYS A 57 5.19 -3.90 9.24
N LEU A 58 3.88 -3.86 8.98
CA LEU A 58 2.90 -3.26 9.87
C LEU A 58 2.17 -4.40 10.61
N THR A 59 2.32 -4.42 11.93
CA THR A 59 1.56 -5.32 12.82
C THR A 59 0.57 -4.48 13.63
N THR A 60 -0.70 -4.84 13.60
CA THR A 60 -1.70 -4.21 14.47
C THR A 60 -2.33 -5.21 15.42
N ASN A 61 -2.53 -4.80 16.67
CA ASN A 61 -3.08 -5.62 17.73
C ASN A 61 -4.19 -4.85 18.47
N THR A 62 -5.26 -5.54 18.84
CA THR A 62 -6.34 -5.04 19.69
C THR A 62 -6.72 -6.09 20.73
N LYS A 63 -7.29 -5.64 21.85
CA LYS A 63 -7.80 -6.52 22.91
C LYS A 63 -9.17 -7.14 22.58
N ASP A 64 -9.92 -6.50 21.69
CA ASP A 64 -11.21 -6.95 21.20
C ASP A 64 -11.35 -6.61 19.70
N CYS A 65 -12.45 -7.02 19.09
CA CYS A 65 -12.72 -6.86 17.67
C CYS A 65 -12.66 -5.40 17.25
N LYS A 66 -11.87 -5.09 16.21
CA LYS A 66 -11.80 -3.76 15.63
C LYS A 66 -13.16 -3.33 15.09
N PRO A 67 -13.71 -2.17 15.50
CA PRO A 67 -14.97 -1.68 14.96
C PRO A 67 -14.83 -1.16 13.53
N VAL A 68 -13.62 -0.73 13.14
CA VAL A 68 -13.34 -0.12 11.84
C VAL A 68 -12.00 -0.60 11.28
N ARG A 69 -11.90 -0.66 9.94
CA ARG A 69 -10.64 -0.91 9.22
C ARG A 69 -9.93 0.43 8.99
N PHE A 70 -8.71 0.57 9.51
CA PHE A 70 -7.90 1.76 9.30
C PHE A 70 -7.16 1.71 7.97
N HIS A 71 -7.06 2.87 7.30
CA HIS A 71 -6.19 3.02 6.14
C HIS A 71 -4.73 2.88 6.56
N SER A 72 -3.94 2.14 5.78
CA SER A 72 -2.54 1.84 6.09
C SER A 72 -1.70 3.11 6.23
N ASP A 73 -1.91 4.12 5.39
CA ASP A 73 -1.23 5.41 5.45
C ASP A 73 -1.35 6.11 6.81
N LEU A 74 -2.48 5.92 7.50
CA LEU A 74 -2.66 6.46 8.85
C LEU A 74 -1.79 5.70 9.85
N LEU A 75 -1.82 4.36 9.78
CA LEU A 75 -1.10 3.47 10.70
C LEU A 75 0.43 3.52 10.50
N LEU A 76 0.89 3.75 9.26
CA LEU A 76 2.31 3.90 8.93
C LEU A 76 2.87 5.23 9.47
N LYS A 77 2.03 6.26 9.62
CA LYS A 77 2.39 7.57 10.17
C LYS A 77 2.26 7.58 11.69
N LYS A 78 3.28 7.06 12.38
CA LYS A 78 3.33 6.92 13.85
C LYS A 78 2.86 8.16 14.63
N HIS A 79 3.24 9.37 14.20
CA HIS A 79 2.78 10.62 14.83
C HIS A 79 1.26 10.78 14.76
N LYS A 80 0.68 10.75 13.54
CA LYS A 80 -0.77 10.90 13.33
C LYS A 80 -1.56 9.82 14.04
N TYR A 81 -1.07 8.58 14.00
CA TYR A 81 -1.68 7.48 14.73
C TYR A 81 -1.67 7.71 16.24
N ASN A 82 -0.56 8.19 16.80
CA ASN A 82 -0.45 8.49 18.23
C ASN A 82 -1.37 9.66 18.66
N GLU A 83 -1.54 10.68 17.81
CA GLU A 83 -2.50 11.78 18.07
C GLU A 83 -3.92 11.25 18.16
N ILE A 84 -4.36 10.42 17.20
CA ILE A 84 -5.69 9.80 17.22
C ILE A 84 -5.84 8.89 18.45
N LYS A 85 -4.83 8.08 18.76
CA LYS A 85 -4.83 7.23 19.95
C LYS A 85 -4.97 8.06 21.24
N LYS A 86 -4.34 9.23 21.30
CA LYS A 86 -4.46 10.15 22.43
C LYS A 86 -5.91 10.67 22.56
N ILE A 87 -6.52 11.10 21.46
CA ILE A 87 -7.92 11.55 21.45
C ILE A 87 -8.86 10.45 21.97
N PHE A 88 -8.72 9.22 21.49
CA PHE A 88 -9.57 8.12 21.98
C PHE A 88 -9.34 7.78 23.46
N LYS A 89 -8.12 7.97 23.98
CA LYS A 89 -7.85 7.83 25.41
C LYS A 89 -8.53 8.93 26.23
N GLU A 90 -8.45 10.19 25.79
CA GLU A 90 -9.14 11.31 26.43
C GLU A 90 -10.67 11.10 26.43
N ILE A 91 -11.23 10.61 25.33
CA ILE A 91 -12.66 10.23 25.25
C ILE A 91 -12.97 9.10 26.24
N LEU A 92 -12.12 8.07 26.32
CA LEU A 92 -12.32 6.95 27.24
C LEU A 92 -12.30 7.40 28.70
N GLU A 93 -11.36 8.26 29.09
CA GLU A 93 -11.25 8.83 30.44
C GLU A 93 -12.51 9.65 30.78
N ASN A 94 -13.01 10.47 29.84
CA ASN A 94 -14.25 11.23 30.02
C ASN A 94 -15.47 10.30 30.17
N ILE A 95 -15.56 9.25 29.37
CA ILE A 95 -16.61 8.24 29.46
C ILE A 95 -16.62 7.58 30.84
N GLU A 96 -15.45 7.19 31.34
CA GLU A 96 -15.31 6.56 32.66
C GLU A 96 -15.71 7.53 33.78
N ALA A 97 -15.29 8.80 33.69
CA ALA A 97 -15.68 9.84 34.64
C ALA A 97 -17.21 10.09 34.64
N TYR A 98 -17.83 10.21 33.47
CA TYR A 98 -19.29 10.39 33.36
C TYR A 98 -20.07 9.18 33.88
N ARG A 99 -19.55 7.97 33.63
CA ARG A 99 -20.14 6.74 34.15
C ARG A 99 -20.10 6.74 35.68
N ASP A 100 -18.96 7.06 36.27
CA ASP A 100 -18.80 7.11 37.73
C ASP A 100 -19.70 8.18 38.37
N GLU A 101 -19.80 9.36 37.77
CA GLU A 101 -20.69 10.43 38.22
C GLU A 101 -22.17 10.03 38.11
N PHE A 102 -22.56 9.38 37.00
CA PHE A 102 -23.91 8.87 36.82
C PHE A 102 -24.23 7.80 37.87
N THR A 103 -23.34 6.83 38.09
CA THR A 103 -23.55 5.76 39.09
C THR A 103 -23.68 6.32 40.50
N LYS A 104 -22.88 7.33 40.87
CA LYS A 104 -23.00 8.02 42.18
C LYS A 104 -24.35 8.72 42.38
N ASN A 105 -24.95 9.22 41.29
CA ASN A 105 -26.20 9.97 41.33
C ASN A 105 -27.42 9.17 40.86
N GLN A 106 -27.28 7.87 40.58
CA GLN A 106 -28.28 7.07 39.87
C GLN A 106 -29.66 7.10 40.56
N THR A 107 -29.71 6.99 41.89
CA THR A 107 -30.95 7.07 42.66
C THR A 107 -31.62 8.43 42.51
N LYS A 108 -30.85 9.53 42.65
CA LYS A 108 -31.37 10.89 42.53
C LYS A 108 -31.87 11.18 41.11
N ILE A 109 -31.12 10.76 40.08
CA ILE A 109 -31.51 10.89 38.68
C ILE A 109 -32.85 10.19 38.43
N ASN A 110 -32.98 8.93 38.85
CA ASN A 110 -34.20 8.14 38.65
C ASN A 110 -35.43 8.71 39.41
N LEU A 111 -35.21 9.29 40.59
CA LEU A 111 -36.27 10.00 41.34
C LEU A 111 -36.77 11.25 40.59
N LEU A 112 -35.88 11.96 39.90
CA LEU A 112 -36.19 13.21 39.17
C LEU A 112 -36.71 12.99 37.74
N LEU A 113 -36.77 11.75 37.24
CA LEU A 113 -37.33 11.47 35.91
C LEU A 113 -38.80 11.89 35.84
N ALA A 114 -39.15 12.65 34.80
CA ALA A 114 -40.53 12.96 34.48
C ALA A 114 -41.30 11.70 34.03
N ASP A 115 -42.62 11.71 34.17
CA ASP A 115 -43.45 10.51 33.93
C ASP A 115 -43.43 10.05 32.46
N ASP A 116 -43.28 10.98 31.52
CA ASP A 116 -43.08 10.71 30.09
C ASP A 116 -41.74 10.00 29.81
N ALA A 117 -40.66 10.40 30.50
CA ALA A 117 -39.37 9.73 30.43
C ALA A 117 -39.43 8.32 31.03
N ARG A 118 -40.13 8.13 32.17
CA ARG A 118 -40.36 6.81 32.76
C ARG A 118 -41.15 5.89 31.83
N ALA A 119 -42.19 6.42 31.20
CA ALA A 119 -42.99 5.68 30.22
C ALA A 119 -42.13 5.24 29.02
N SER A 120 -41.27 6.12 28.51
CA SER A 120 -40.32 5.82 27.42
C SER A 120 -39.32 4.71 27.79
N LEU A 121 -38.91 4.65 29.05
CA LEU A 121 -38.07 3.59 29.61
C LEU A 121 -38.83 2.29 29.94
N ARG A 122 -40.14 2.21 29.68
CA ARG A 122 -40.99 1.06 30.03
C ARG A 122 -40.95 0.76 31.54
N ASN A 123 -40.95 1.80 32.37
CA ASN A 123 -40.94 1.73 33.83
C ASN A 123 -39.71 1.04 34.45
N ARG A 124 -38.62 0.86 33.68
CA ARG A 124 -37.32 0.47 34.26
C ARG A 124 -36.52 1.71 34.67
N SER A 125 -35.53 1.53 35.53
CA SER A 125 -34.58 2.59 35.88
C SER A 125 -33.73 2.98 34.68
N LEU A 126 -33.46 4.27 34.52
CA LEU A 126 -32.42 4.78 33.64
C LEU A 126 -31.07 4.26 34.12
N ASP A 127 -30.35 3.63 33.21
CA ASP A 127 -28.97 3.17 33.36
C ASP A 127 -28.04 3.98 32.45
N PHE A 128 -26.74 3.99 32.73
CA PHE A 128 -25.76 4.68 31.90
C PHE A 128 -25.73 4.12 30.48
N SER A 129 -25.99 2.82 30.33
CA SER A 129 -26.05 2.15 29.02
C SER A 129 -27.19 2.69 28.12
N ASP A 130 -28.18 3.37 28.69
CA ASP A 130 -29.25 4.05 27.94
C ASP A 130 -28.80 5.38 27.33
N LEU A 131 -27.86 6.05 28.00
CA LEU A 131 -27.27 7.31 27.52
C LEU A 131 -26.14 7.03 26.53
N MET A 132 -25.37 5.97 26.79
CA MET A 132 -24.28 5.54 25.93
C MET A 132 -24.21 4.02 25.87
N PRO A 133 -24.64 3.41 24.75
CA PRO A 133 -24.64 1.98 24.56
C PRO A 133 -23.27 1.34 24.81
N SER A 134 -23.27 0.17 25.45
CA SER A 134 -22.05 -0.60 25.74
C SER A 134 -21.22 -0.93 24.49
N SER A 135 -21.84 -1.01 23.30
CA SER A 135 -21.11 -1.17 22.04
C SER A 135 -20.20 0.02 21.73
N ILE A 136 -20.68 1.25 21.91
CA ILE A 136 -19.89 2.46 21.68
C ILE A 136 -18.74 2.54 22.69
N ILE A 137 -19.00 2.20 23.95
CA ILE A 137 -17.97 2.16 25.00
C ILE A 137 -16.86 1.18 24.60
N LYS A 138 -17.24 -0.03 24.16
CA LYS A 138 -16.30 -1.04 23.69
C LYS A 138 -15.51 -0.56 22.47
N ASP A 139 -16.16 0.07 21.50
CA ASP A 139 -15.50 0.58 20.31
C ASP A 139 -14.43 1.62 20.67
N VAL A 140 -14.77 2.58 21.54
CA VAL A 140 -13.81 3.57 22.07
C VAL A 140 -12.69 2.88 22.83
N GLN A 141 -12.99 1.91 23.69
CA GLN A 141 -11.98 1.13 24.42
C GLN A 141 -11.02 0.41 23.48
N VAL A 142 -11.51 -0.20 22.40
CA VAL A 142 -10.69 -0.88 21.40
C VAL A 142 -9.77 0.11 20.71
N LEU A 143 -10.29 1.26 20.27
CA LEU A 143 -9.53 2.26 19.53
C LEU A 143 -8.47 2.96 20.41
N ALA A 144 -8.81 3.25 21.68
CA ALA A 144 -7.89 3.82 22.66
C ALA A 144 -6.71 2.89 22.99
N ASN A 145 -6.95 1.57 22.95
CA ASN A 145 -5.98 0.55 23.32
C ASN A 145 -5.33 -0.17 22.13
N MET A 146 -5.74 0.12 20.90
CA MET A 146 -5.13 -0.46 19.70
C MET A 146 -3.63 -0.14 19.67
N GLU A 147 -2.84 -1.09 19.20
CA GLU A 147 -1.41 -0.91 18.95
C GLU A 147 -1.11 -1.11 17.48
N ALA A 148 -0.28 -0.23 16.92
CA ALA A 148 0.28 -0.36 15.59
C ALA A 148 1.81 -0.30 15.71
N ASN A 149 2.48 -1.37 15.29
CA ASN A 149 3.92 -1.49 15.27
C ASN A 149 4.39 -1.51 13.81
N VAL A 150 5.27 -0.57 13.46
CA VAL A 150 5.85 -0.44 12.12
C VAL A 150 7.33 -0.78 12.21
N VAL A 151 7.75 -1.83 11.51
CA VAL A 151 9.15 -2.28 11.44
C VAL A 151 9.65 -2.14 10.01
N VAL A 152 10.75 -1.42 9.82
CA VAL A 152 11.46 -1.37 8.54
C VAL A 152 12.45 -2.54 8.50
N MET A 153 12.19 -3.51 7.62
CA MET A 153 13.04 -4.70 7.43
C MET A 153 14.16 -4.35 6.44
N LYS A 154 15.19 -3.69 6.95
CA LYS A 154 16.38 -3.30 6.17
C LYS A 154 16.99 -4.53 5.49
N ASN A 155 17.45 -4.36 4.25
CA ASN A 155 18.11 -5.38 3.44
C ASN A 155 17.26 -6.64 3.16
N ALA A 156 15.94 -6.62 3.40
CA ALA A 156 15.07 -7.76 3.06
C ALA A 156 14.91 -7.96 1.55
N LEU A 157 15.16 -6.91 0.76
CA LEU A 157 14.97 -6.89 -0.69
C LEU A 157 16.27 -6.48 -1.38
N LYS A 158 16.49 -7.06 -2.56
CA LYS A 158 17.48 -6.62 -3.56
C LYS A 158 16.69 -6.03 -4.72
N THR A 159 17.02 -4.79 -5.10
CA THR A 159 16.35 -4.08 -6.19
C THR A 159 17.33 -3.58 -7.23
N LYS A 160 16.90 -3.62 -8.49
CA LYS A 160 17.67 -3.12 -9.62
C LYS A 160 16.74 -2.35 -10.54
N LEU A 161 17.13 -1.12 -10.88
CA LEU A 161 16.50 -0.40 -11.98
C LEU A 161 16.87 -1.14 -13.27
N VAL A 162 15.87 -1.54 -14.05
CA VAL A 162 16.09 -2.19 -15.34
C VAL A 162 16.55 -1.11 -16.30
N GLY A 163 17.87 -0.99 -16.50
CA GLY A 163 18.45 -0.21 -17.58
C GLY A 163 18.25 -0.93 -18.91
N GLU A 164 17.92 -0.19 -19.96
CA GLU A 164 17.74 -0.72 -21.32
C GLU A 164 19.00 -1.45 -21.78
N LYS A 165 19.01 -2.77 -21.65
CA LYS A 165 19.81 -3.63 -22.53
C LYS A 165 18.87 -4.05 -23.64
N SER A 166 19.11 -3.49 -24.82
CA SER A 166 18.62 -3.96 -26.11
C SER A 166 18.35 -5.47 -26.09
N VAL A 167 17.08 -5.84 -26.24
CA VAL A 167 16.74 -7.22 -26.56
C VAL A 167 17.52 -7.59 -27.83
N PRO A 168 18.33 -8.66 -27.85
CA PRO A 168 18.88 -9.15 -29.09
C PRO A 168 17.68 -9.66 -29.88
N VAL A 169 17.32 -8.96 -30.95
CA VAL A 169 16.42 -9.51 -31.97
C VAL A 169 17.11 -10.77 -32.45
N ALA A 170 16.52 -11.92 -32.13
CA ALA A 170 16.92 -13.20 -32.68
C ALA A 170 16.80 -13.09 -34.21
N SER A 171 17.94 -12.93 -34.88
CA SER A 171 18.06 -13.10 -36.31
C SER A 171 17.88 -14.59 -36.61
N SER A 172 16.64 -15.02 -36.79
CA SER A 172 16.34 -16.29 -37.44
C SER A 172 16.75 -16.19 -38.91
N PRO A 173 17.70 -17.00 -39.41
CA PRO A 173 17.99 -17.03 -40.83
C PRO A 173 16.86 -17.80 -41.52
N ILE A 174 15.95 -17.08 -42.17
CA ILE A 174 15.04 -17.71 -43.12
C ILE A 174 15.86 -18.04 -44.36
N SER A 175 16.29 -19.30 -44.40
CA SER A 175 16.68 -20.02 -45.60
C SER A 175 15.48 -20.01 -46.56
N SER A 176 15.57 -19.23 -47.64
CA SER A 176 14.80 -19.51 -48.85
C SER A 176 15.67 -19.19 -50.06
N ILE A 177 16.24 -20.26 -50.57
CA ILE A 177 16.81 -20.43 -51.91
C ILE A 177 15.78 -19.93 -52.94
N ILE A 178 16.14 -18.98 -53.81
CA ILE A 178 15.69 -18.88 -55.23
C ILE A 178 16.63 -17.88 -55.95
N PRO A 179 17.03 -18.13 -57.21
CA PRO A 179 18.25 -17.58 -57.81
C PRO A 179 18.07 -16.21 -58.50
N ARG A 180 19.16 -15.44 -58.51
CA ARG A 180 19.39 -14.22 -59.29
C ARG A 180 19.23 -14.46 -60.79
N THR A 181 18.45 -13.61 -61.46
CA THR A 181 18.77 -13.18 -62.83
C THR A 181 18.64 -11.66 -62.95
N SER A 182 19.59 -11.12 -63.70
CA SER A 182 19.92 -9.70 -63.87
C SER A 182 19.14 -9.05 -65.02
N ARG A 183 18.69 -7.80 -64.85
CA ARG A 183 19.15 -6.60 -65.62
C ARG A 183 18.12 -5.47 -65.59
N ASN A 184 18.71 -4.28 -65.38
CA ASN A 184 18.39 -2.98 -65.99
C ASN A 184 17.29 -2.06 -65.39
N LYS A 185 17.84 -0.96 -64.88
CA LYS A 185 17.57 0.46 -65.20
C LYS A 185 16.35 1.16 -64.57
N LYS A 186 16.72 2.07 -63.64
CA LYS A 186 16.39 3.50 -63.55
C LYS A 186 14.92 3.89 -63.75
N THR A 187 14.30 4.39 -62.67
CA THR A 187 13.71 5.75 -62.55
C THR A 187 13.12 5.95 -61.14
N SER A 188 13.50 7.03 -60.45
CA SER A 188 12.78 7.67 -59.32
C SER A 188 11.42 8.24 -59.81
N PRO A 189 10.46 8.77 -58.99
CA PRO A 189 10.58 9.22 -57.59
C PRO A 189 9.32 9.02 -56.69
N SER A 190 9.41 9.59 -55.47
CA SER A 190 8.35 10.16 -54.61
C SER A 190 7.69 9.31 -53.51
N ASN A 191 7.85 9.87 -52.29
CA ASN A 191 6.99 9.91 -51.11
C ASN A 191 6.23 8.64 -50.72
N TYR A 192 6.57 8.06 -49.56
CA TYR A 192 5.67 7.57 -48.50
C TYR A 192 6.53 6.82 -47.49
N HIS A 193 6.83 7.36 -46.31
CA HIS A 193 7.11 6.58 -45.09
C HIS A 193 6.96 7.53 -43.90
N HIS A 194 5.76 7.57 -43.32
CA HIS A 194 5.38 6.86 -42.09
C HIS A 194 6.18 7.32 -40.86
N SER A 195 5.43 7.95 -39.96
CA SER A 195 5.78 8.37 -38.62
C SER A 195 6.78 7.43 -37.94
N VAL A 196 7.95 7.98 -37.63
CA VAL A 196 8.88 7.40 -36.67
C VAL A 196 8.19 7.38 -35.32
N LEU A 197 7.67 6.23 -34.91
CA LEU A 197 7.46 5.92 -33.50
C LEU A 197 8.83 6.03 -32.83
N SER A 198 9.15 7.21 -32.31
CA SER A 198 10.32 7.44 -31.48
C SER A 198 10.28 6.41 -30.36
N HIS A 199 11.27 5.52 -30.35
CA HIS A 199 11.51 4.56 -29.29
C HIS A 199 11.75 5.37 -28.01
N ARG A 200 10.69 5.62 -27.23
CA ARG A 200 10.77 6.36 -25.98
C ARG A 200 11.55 5.51 -25.01
N LYS A 201 12.77 5.96 -24.68
CA LYS A 201 13.62 5.30 -23.71
C LYS A 201 12.89 5.19 -22.38
N SER A 202 12.65 3.97 -21.96
CA SER A 202 12.26 3.66 -20.60
C SER A 202 13.35 4.17 -19.67
N ASN A 203 12.95 4.91 -18.63
CA ASN A 203 13.80 5.67 -17.71
C ASN A 203 14.21 7.10 -18.09
N GLU A 204 13.77 7.71 -19.20
CA GLU A 204 13.94 9.17 -19.42
C GLU A 204 12.65 9.95 -19.13
N TRP A 205 12.79 11.23 -18.79
CA TRP A 205 11.67 12.16 -18.70
C TRP A 205 11.12 12.46 -20.08
N ASN A 206 9.82 12.25 -20.28
CA ASN A 206 9.11 12.57 -21.51
C ASN A 206 8.17 13.74 -21.25
N GLN A 207 8.36 14.85 -21.96
CA GLN A 207 7.43 15.96 -21.89
C GLN A 207 6.07 15.56 -22.49
N VAL A 208 4.99 15.80 -21.74
CA VAL A 208 3.61 15.49 -22.13
C VAL A 208 2.82 16.76 -22.44
N SER A 209 3.13 17.85 -21.74
CA SER A 209 2.56 19.19 -22.00
C SER A 209 3.62 20.26 -21.76
N SER A 210 3.25 21.53 -21.93
CA SER A 210 4.14 22.67 -21.65
C SER A 210 4.70 22.68 -20.23
N THR A 211 4.00 22.06 -19.26
CA THR A 211 4.37 22.07 -17.83
C THR A 211 4.39 20.68 -17.19
N GLU A 212 4.17 19.61 -17.96
CA GLU A 212 4.05 18.24 -17.42
C GLU A 212 5.04 17.30 -18.10
N TYR A 213 5.74 16.52 -17.29
CA TYR A 213 6.68 15.49 -17.71
C TYR A 213 6.32 14.15 -17.06
N LYS A 214 6.48 13.06 -17.80
CA LYS A 214 6.26 11.70 -17.31
C LYS A 214 7.50 10.84 -17.48
N ARG A 215 7.78 10.00 -16.49
CA ARG A 215 8.86 9.01 -16.52
C ARG A 215 8.31 7.69 -16.01
N THR A 216 8.55 6.61 -16.74
CA THR A 216 8.25 5.25 -16.29
C THR A 216 9.55 4.60 -15.83
N LEU A 217 9.55 4.08 -14.60
CA LEU A 217 10.63 3.25 -14.06
C LEU A 217 10.18 1.80 -14.00
N LEU A 218 11.06 0.88 -14.36
CA LEU A 218 10.84 -0.55 -14.18
C LEU A 218 11.86 -1.09 -13.17
N LEU A 219 11.37 -1.57 -12.04
CA LEU A 219 12.19 -2.09 -10.94
C LEU A 219 12.09 -3.61 -10.90
N ASN A 220 13.22 -4.30 -11.00
CA ASN A 220 13.29 -5.71 -10.67
C ASN A 220 13.48 -5.85 -9.15
N ILE A 221 12.57 -6.58 -8.50
CA ILE A 221 12.56 -6.77 -7.05
C ILE A 221 12.69 -8.26 -6.73
N LYS A 222 13.62 -8.60 -5.85
CA LYS A 222 13.80 -9.95 -5.34
C LYS A 222 14.02 -9.92 -3.83
N TYR A 223 13.66 -10.99 -3.14
CA TYR A 223 14.13 -11.18 -1.77
C TYR A 223 15.65 -11.25 -1.75
N ASN A 224 16.24 -10.72 -0.69
CA ASN A 224 17.65 -10.86 -0.45
C ASN A 224 17.93 -12.22 0.21
N ASP A 225 18.64 -13.10 -0.49
CA ASP A 225 19.03 -14.42 0.04
C ASP A 225 19.87 -14.33 1.34
N ASP A 226 20.54 -13.20 1.57
CA ASP A 226 21.36 -12.95 2.76
C ASP A 226 20.52 -12.43 3.96
N PHE A 227 19.20 -12.26 3.80
CA PHE A 227 18.31 -11.76 4.85
C PHE A 227 18.04 -12.82 5.92
N LYS A 228 18.62 -12.62 7.12
CA LYS A 228 18.60 -13.59 8.22
C LYS A 228 17.44 -13.41 9.23
N ALA A 229 16.23 -13.08 8.77
CA ALA A 229 15.07 -13.00 9.65
C ALA A 229 13.84 -13.70 9.07
N THR A 230 13.00 -14.22 9.96
CA THR A 230 11.75 -14.88 9.57
C THR A 230 10.71 -13.85 9.16
N ILE A 231 10.23 -13.92 7.92
CA ILE A 231 9.11 -13.13 7.44
C ILE A 231 7.84 -13.96 7.64
N VAL A 232 6.97 -13.49 8.54
CA VAL A 232 5.67 -14.14 8.78
C VAL A 232 4.71 -13.76 7.66
N PRO A 233 3.93 -14.69 7.08
CA PRO A 233 2.95 -14.36 6.04
C PRO A 233 1.98 -13.25 6.46
N SER A 234 1.43 -12.56 5.47
CA SER A 234 0.36 -11.58 5.69
C SER A 234 -0.87 -12.30 6.22
N PHE A 235 -1.51 -11.73 7.24
CA PHE A 235 -2.78 -12.22 7.77
C PHE A 235 -3.58 -11.08 8.37
N GLU A 236 -4.90 -11.25 8.41
CA GLU A 236 -5.82 -10.29 9.01
C GLU A 236 -6.87 -11.05 9.83
N SER A 237 -7.01 -10.67 11.10
CA SER A 237 -8.09 -11.11 11.99
C SER A 237 -8.69 -9.90 12.70
N CYS A 238 -9.78 -10.12 13.43
CA CYS A 238 -10.45 -9.07 14.22
C CYS A 238 -9.57 -8.53 15.36
N LEU A 239 -8.59 -9.31 15.85
CA LEU A 239 -7.71 -8.95 16.98
C LEU A 239 -6.29 -8.58 16.55
N CYS A 240 -5.76 -9.23 15.52
CA CYS A 240 -4.39 -9.06 15.10
C CYS A 240 -4.30 -9.07 13.58
N SER A 241 -3.46 -8.22 13.00
CA SER A 241 -3.11 -8.31 11.59
C SER A 241 -1.64 -8.02 11.37
N ARG A 242 -1.09 -8.63 10.32
CA ARG A 242 0.24 -8.35 9.80
C ARG A 242 0.14 -8.14 8.30
N SER A 243 0.56 -6.96 7.86
CA SER A 243 0.56 -6.53 6.47
C SER A 243 1.91 -5.97 6.09
N TYR A 244 2.26 -6.05 4.82
CA TYR A 244 3.55 -5.58 4.32
C TYR A 244 3.38 -4.50 3.26
N PHE A 245 4.36 -3.60 3.22
CA PHE A 245 4.44 -2.55 2.22
C PHE A 245 5.83 -2.56 1.62
N LEU A 246 5.89 -2.45 0.30
CA LEU A 246 7.10 -2.12 -0.42
C LEU A 246 7.19 -0.60 -0.48
N ARG A 247 8.13 -0.04 0.27
CA ARG A 247 8.44 1.38 0.20
C ARG A 247 9.47 1.62 -0.88
N VAL A 248 9.19 2.55 -1.80
CA VAL A 248 10.16 3.02 -2.78
C VAL A 248 10.45 4.49 -2.50
N LYS A 249 11.73 4.80 -2.26
CA LYS A 249 12.24 6.16 -2.09
C LYS A 249 13.08 6.53 -3.29
N LEU A 250 12.78 7.69 -3.87
CA LEU A 250 13.50 8.27 -4.99
C LEU A 250 14.19 9.54 -4.50
N HIS A 251 15.51 9.60 -4.61
CA HIS A 251 16.29 10.79 -4.28
C HIS A 251 16.63 11.53 -5.57
N PHE A 252 16.28 12.81 -5.61
CA PHE A 252 16.52 13.66 -6.77
C PHE A 252 17.83 14.41 -6.63
N ASP A 253 18.46 14.71 -7.77
CA ASP A 253 19.67 15.51 -7.83
C ASP A 253 19.41 16.98 -7.43
N LYS A 254 20.48 17.78 -7.43
CA LYS A 254 20.42 19.25 -7.22
C LYS A 254 19.75 19.69 -5.91
N GLY A 255 19.68 18.81 -4.91
CA GLY A 255 19.10 19.13 -3.61
C GLY A 255 17.57 19.28 -3.61
N VAL A 256 16.87 18.81 -4.64
CA VAL A 256 15.40 18.89 -4.73
C VAL A 256 14.71 18.05 -3.64
N GLY A 257 15.41 17.04 -3.12
CA GLY A 257 14.93 16.21 -2.02
C GLY A 257 14.55 14.80 -2.48
N SER A 258 13.49 14.25 -1.91
CA SER A 258 13.07 12.87 -2.17
C SER A 258 11.55 12.72 -2.26
N ALA A 259 11.10 11.75 -3.06
CA ALA A 259 9.72 11.28 -3.08
C ALA A 259 9.64 9.84 -2.55
N GLU A 260 8.56 9.51 -1.86
CA GLU A 260 8.34 8.19 -1.25
C GLU A 260 6.93 7.69 -1.57
N ILE A 261 6.80 6.40 -1.89
CA ILE A 261 5.51 5.71 -2.04
C ILE A 261 5.53 4.38 -1.31
N ASP A 262 4.45 4.08 -0.60
CA ASP A 262 4.22 2.80 0.09
C ASP A 262 3.19 1.97 -0.69
N ILE A 263 3.63 0.81 -1.19
CA ILE A 263 2.80 -0.06 -2.02
C ILE A 263 2.44 -1.30 -1.21
N PRO A 264 1.14 -1.57 -0.93
CA PRO A 264 0.75 -2.77 -0.20
C PRO A 264 1.15 -4.04 -0.97
N VAL A 265 1.79 -4.99 -0.29
CA VAL A 265 2.18 -6.27 -0.86
C VAL A 265 1.73 -7.43 0.02
N GLN A 266 1.32 -8.54 -0.60
CA GLN A 266 1.00 -9.76 0.12
C GLN A 266 2.24 -10.65 0.22
N VAL A 267 2.74 -10.84 1.44
CA VAL A 267 3.72 -11.90 1.71
C VAL A 267 2.95 -13.19 1.94
N LYS A 268 3.02 -14.11 0.98
CA LYS A 268 2.57 -15.50 1.15
C LYS A 268 3.78 -16.36 1.52
N ASN A 269 3.56 -17.56 2.04
CA ASN A 269 4.66 -18.49 2.32
C ASN A 269 5.59 -18.60 1.10
N SER A 270 6.76 -17.97 1.19
CA SER A 270 7.92 -18.36 0.43
C SER A 270 8.30 -19.73 0.95
N PHE A 271 8.13 -20.73 0.10
CA PHE A 271 8.40 -22.13 0.36
C PHE A 271 9.62 -22.37 1.27
N ILE A 272 9.42 -23.23 2.26
CA ILE A 272 10.25 -24.44 2.36
C ILE A 272 9.69 -25.40 1.31
#